data_AF-A0A950NQR4-F1
#
_entry.id   AF-A0A950NQR4-F1
#
_cell.length_a   1.000
_cell.length_b   1.000
_cell.length_c   1.000
_cell.angle_alpha   90.00
_cell.angle_beta   90.00
_cell.angle_gamma   90.00
#
_symmetry.space_group_name_H-M   'P 1'
#
loop_
_entity.id
_entity.type
_entity.pdbx_description
1 polymer ?
#
loop_
_entity_poly.entity_id
_entity_poly.type
_entity_poly.pdbx_seq_one_letter_code
_entity_poly.pdbx_strand_id
1 'polypeptide(L)'
;MSDWTTDAADTVERVVTTVRERTVVPAESAARAVVYGLLAGFFVITALFLLAIMVFRLLSIALPVWAAWLIVGGISVLAGAFCWSRRSPRPA
;
A
#
# COMPACT_ATOMS: atom_id res chain seq x y z
N MET A 1 32.28 42.18 -15.12
CA MET A 1 31.37 41.84 -16.24
C MET A 1 30.82 40.41 -16.16
N SER A 2 31.30 39.57 -15.24
CA SER A 2 30.94 38.16 -15.05
C SER A 2 29.68 37.94 -14.18
N ASP A 3 29.38 38.85 -13.26
CA ASP A 3 28.34 38.63 -12.23
C ASP A 3 26.95 38.44 -12.83
N TRP A 4 26.58 39.23 -13.84
CA TRP A 4 25.24 39.17 -14.41
C TRP A 4 25.01 37.87 -15.21
N THR A 5 26.04 37.35 -15.87
CA THR A 5 25.97 36.07 -16.59
C THR A 5 25.86 34.90 -15.64
N THR A 6 26.58 34.95 -14.51
CA THR A 6 26.52 33.92 -13.46
C THR A 6 25.17 33.98 -12.75
N ASP A 7 24.69 35.16 -12.36
CA ASP A 7 23.36 35.33 -11.74
C ASP A 7 22.21 34.86 -12.65
N ALA A 8 22.30 35.14 -13.95
CA ALA A 8 21.30 34.69 -14.92
C ALA A 8 21.32 33.17 -15.08
N ALA A 9 22.51 32.55 -15.14
CA ALA A 9 22.68 31.11 -15.21
C ALA A 9 22.14 30.43 -13.93
N ASP A 10 22.51 30.94 -12.76
CA ASP A 10 22.06 30.43 -11.46
C ASP A 10 20.54 30.52 -11.31
N THR A 11 19.94 31.61 -11.81
CA THR A 11 18.48 31.79 -11.78
C THR A 11 17.78 30.77 -12.67
N VAL A 12 18.28 30.53 -13.88
CA VAL A 12 17.73 29.52 -14.80
C VAL A 12 17.89 28.12 -14.21
N GLU A 13 19.05 27.80 -13.66
CA GLU A 13 19.30 26.51 -13.00
C GLU A 13 18.37 26.29 -11.80
N ARG A 14 18.13 27.33 -10.99
CA ARG A 14 17.19 27.26 -9.85
C ARG A 14 15.76 27.00 -10.30
N VAL A 15 15.32 27.63 -11.38
CA VAL A 15 13.97 27.41 -11.94
C VAL A 15 13.84 26.01 -12.51
N VAL A 16 14.81 25.53 -13.29
CA VAL A 16 14.80 24.18 -13.87
C VAL A 16 14.83 23.11 -12.78
N THR A 17 15.65 23.31 -11.74
CA THR A 17 15.74 22.39 -10.60
C THR A 17 14.42 22.37 -9.83
N THR A 18 13.80 23.53 -9.60
CA THR A 18 12.48 23.62 -8.93
C THR A 18 11.40 22.89 -9.73
N VAL A 19 11.36 23.06 -11.06
CA VAL A 19 10.38 22.37 -11.91
C VAL A 19 10.59 20.85 -11.87
N ARG A 20 11.85 20.40 -11.98
CA ARG A 20 12.22 18.98 -11.89
C ARG A 20 11.85 18.37 -10.55
N GLU A 21 12.15 19.04 -9.44
CA GLU A 21 11.78 18.58 -8.09
C GLU A 21 10.27 18.49 -7.91
N ARG A 22 9.51 19.42 -8.50
CA ARG A 22 8.05 19.43 -8.41
C ARG A 22 7.35 18.39 -9.29
N THR A 23 8.00 17.87 -10.33
CA THR A 23 7.37 16.93 -11.28
C THR A 23 7.95 15.53 -11.22
N VAL A 24 9.28 15.39 -11.21
CA VAL A 24 9.95 14.09 -11.34
C VAL A 24 10.00 13.36 -10.00
N VAL A 25 10.39 14.04 -8.93
CA VAL A 25 10.52 13.45 -7.59
C VAL A 25 9.18 12.92 -7.05
N PRO A 26 8.06 13.67 -7.10
CA PRO A 26 6.78 13.15 -6.66
C PRO A 26 6.26 12.03 -7.57
N ALA A 27 6.45 12.11 -8.89
CA ALA A 27 6.02 11.06 -9.81
C ALA A 27 6.78 9.74 -9.57
N GLU A 28 8.08 9.80 -9.32
CA GLU A 28 8.89 8.62 -8.99
C GLU A 28 8.47 8.01 -7.66
N SER A 29 8.24 8.84 -6.63
CA SER A 29 7.77 8.36 -5.32
C SER A 29 6.40 7.67 -5.41
N ALA A 30 5.49 8.21 -6.22
CA ALA A 30 4.17 7.64 -6.45
C ALA A 30 4.25 6.31 -7.19
N ALA A 31 5.09 6.23 -8.23
CA ALA A 31 5.33 4.99 -8.98
C ALA A 31 5.90 3.89 -8.06
N ARG A 32 6.91 4.23 -7.24
CA ARG A 32 7.46 3.31 -6.24
C ARG A 32 6.40 2.86 -5.24
N ALA A 33 5.61 3.77 -4.69
CA ALA A 33 4.54 3.44 -3.75
C ALA A 33 3.49 2.48 -4.34
N VAL A 34 3.12 2.66 -5.61
CA VAL A 34 2.20 1.77 -6.31
C VAL A 34 2.82 0.38 -6.51
N VAL A 35 4.07 0.31 -6.99
CA VAL A 35 4.74 -0.98 -7.23
C VAL A 35 4.95 -1.74 -5.93
N TYR A 36 5.52 -1.10 -4.91
CA TYR A 36 5.72 -1.73 -3.60
C TYR A 36 4.39 -2.03 -2.92
N GLY A 37 3.38 -1.18 -3.07
CA GLY A 37 2.04 -1.41 -2.54
C GLY A 37 1.36 -2.62 -3.20
N LEU A 38 1.47 -2.77 -4.51
CA LEU A 38 0.91 -3.91 -5.24
C LEU A 38 1.63 -5.22 -4.86
N LEU A 39 2.96 -5.18 -4.80
CA LEU A 39 3.78 -6.34 -4.44
C LEU A 39 3.51 -6.76 -2.99
N ALA A 40 3.54 -5.82 -2.05
CA ALA A 40 3.21 -6.08 -0.65
C ALA A 40 1.76 -6.57 -0.50
N GLY A 41 0.82 -5.95 -1.24
CA GLY A 41 -0.58 -6.37 -1.27
C GLY A 41 -0.74 -7.83 -1.68
N PHE A 42 -0.04 -8.26 -2.72
CA PHE A 42 -0.06 -9.66 -3.17
C PHE A 42 0.43 -10.62 -2.09
N PHE A 43 1.56 -10.32 -1.43
CA PHE A 43 2.08 -11.13 -0.33
C PHE A 43 1.13 -11.18 0.86
N VAL A 44 0.56 -10.04 1.26
CA VAL A 44 -0.38 -9.96 2.38
C VAL A 44 -1.66 -10.75 2.09
N ILE A 45 -2.22 -10.61 0.89
CA ILE A 45 -3.40 -11.36 0.47
C ILE A 45 -3.11 -12.87 0.52
N THR A 46 -1.99 -13.29 -0.06
CA THR A 46 -1.58 -14.70 -0.08
C THR A 46 -1.38 -15.24 1.33
N ALA A 47 -0.68 -14.51 2.19
CA ALA A 47 -0.47 -14.88 3.59
C ALA A 47 -1.80 -15.00 4.35
N LEU A 48 -2.75 -14.09 4.10
CA LEU A 48 -4.07 -14.11 4.71
C LEU A 48 -4.88 -15.35 4.29
N PHE A 49 -4.83 -15.73 3.01
CA PHE A 49 -5.45 -16.98 2.55
C PHE A 49 -4.82 -18.21 3.19
N LEU A 50 -3.48 -18.29 3.25
CA LEU A 50 -2.80 -19.42 3.88
C LEU A 50 -3.15 -19.54 5.36
N LEU A 51 -3.23 -18.41 6.07
CA LEU A 51 -3.63 -18.37 7.48
C LEU A 51 -5.08 -18.83 7.65
N ALA A 52 -6.00 -18.38 6.78
CA ALA A 52 -7.38 -18.85 6.79
C ALA A 52 -7.50 -20.36 6.57
N ILE A 53 -6.75 -20.92 5.61
CA ILE A 53 -6.69 -22.37 5.35
C ILE A 53 -6.11 -23.11 6.56
N MET A 54 -5.04 -22.59 7.16
CA MET A 54 -4.41 -23.17 8.34
C MET A 54 -5.38 -23.23 9.52
N VAL A 55 -6.09 -22.14 9.80
CA VAL A 55 -7.10 -22.07 10.87
C VAL A 55 -8.24 -23.05 10.59
N PHE A 56 -8.77 -23.08 9.37
CA PHE A 56 -9.82 -24.02 8.98
C PHE A 56 -9.37 -25.47 9.20
N ARG A 57 -8.15 -25.81 8.78
CA ARG A 57 -7.59 -27.15 8.94
C ARG A 57 -7.41 -27.53 10.41
N LEU A 58 -6.88 -26.63 11.24
CA LEU A 58 -6.73 -26.86 12.69
C LEU A 58 -8.09 -27.10 13.36
N LEU A 59 -9.09 -26.30 12.99
CA LEU A 59 -10.42 -26.34 13.59
C LEU A 59 -11.22 -27.56 13.14
N SER A 60 -11.05 -28.00 11.89
CA SER A 60 -11.66 -29.23 11.36
C SER A 60 -11.15 -30.52 12.01
N ILE A 61 -9.96 -30.49 12.61
CA ILE A 61 -9.39 -31.65 13.34
C ILE A 61 -10.02 -31.78 14.73
N ALA A 62 -10.37 -30.66 15.37
CA ALA A 62 -10.86 -30.63 16.75
C ALA A 62 -12.39 -30.61 16.88
N LEU A 63 -13.12 -30.19 15.84
CA LEU A 63 -14.56 -29.91 15.93
C LEU A 63 -15.35 -30.52 14.75
N PRO A 64 -16.67 -30.79 14.95
CA PRO A 64 -17.54 -31.18 13.85
C PRO A 64 -17.56 -30.11 12.76
N VAL A 65 -17.60 -30.57 11.50
CA VAL A 65 -17.35 -29.76 10.29
C VAL A 65 -18.20 -28.49 10.24
N TRP A 66 -19.46 -28.51 10.69
CA TRP A 66 -20.32 -27.31 10.69
C TRP A 66 -19.73 -26.15 11.50
N ALA A 67 -19.06 -26.44 12.63
CA ALA A 67 -18.61 -25.43 13.58
C ALA A 67 -17.34 -24.77 13.05
N ALA A 68 -16.50 -25.56 12.36
CA ALA A 68 -15.33 -25.06 11.66
C ALA A 68 -15.72 -24.04 10.57
N TRP A 69 -16.76 -24.31 9.78
CA TRP A 69 -17.26 -23.38 8.76
C TRP A 69 -17.80 -22.07 9.35
N LEU A 70 -18.57 -22.15 10.45
CA LEU A 70 -19.13 -20.97 11.11
C LEU A 70 -18.03 -20.05 11.68
N ILE A 71 -17.01 -20.62 12.31
CA ILE A 71 -15.93 -19.85 12.91
C ILE A 71 -15.03 -19.22 11.84
N VAL A 72 -14.67 -19.97 10.80
CA VAL A 72 -13.81 -19.46 9.71
C VAL A 72 -14.53 -18.40 8.87
N GLY A 73 -15.82 -18.62 8.59
CA GLY A 73 -16.67 -17.62 7.96
C GLY A 73 -16.78 -16.35 8.83
N GLY A 74 -17.01 -16.52 10.13
CA GLY A 74 -17.09 -15.42 11.09
C GLY A 74 -15.81 -14.58 11.17
N ILE A 75 -14.64 -15.24 11.29
CA ILE A 75 -13.34 -14.56 11.31
C ILE A 75 -13.10 -13.81 9.99
N SER A 76 -13.46 -14.40 8.85
CA SER A 76 -13.26 -13.76 7.54
C SER A 76 -14.14 -12.51 7.38
N VAL A 77 -15.39 -12.56 7.84
CA VAL A 77 -16.30 -11.40 7.84
C VAL A 77 -15.80 -10.31 8.79
N LEU A 78 -15.34 -10.68 9.99
CA LEU A 78 -14.79 -9.72 10.95
C LEU A 78 -13.50 -9.07 10.44
N ALA A 79 -12.60 -9.86 9.85
CA ALA A 79 -11.38 -9.35 9.22
C ALA A 79 -11.71 -8.41 8.06
N GLY A 80 -12.67 -8.78 7.21
CA GLY A 80 -13.15 -7.93 6.12
C GLY A 80 -13.76 -6.61 6.63
N ALA A 81 -14.60 -6.68 7.66
CA ALA A 81 -15.21 -5.51 8.29
C ALA A 81 -14.16 -4.59 8.95
N PHE A 82 -13.12 -5.18 9.55
CA PHE A 82 -12.02 -4.42 10.14
C PHE A 82 -11.11 -3.77 9.10
N CYS A 83 -10.79 -4.46 8.01
CA CYS A 83 -10.09 -3.86 6.88
C CYS A 83 -10.91 -2.72 6.26
N TRP A 84 -12.24 -2.87 6.21
CA TRP A 84 -13.14 -1.82 5.74
C TRP A 84 -13.18 -0.61 6.69
N SER A 85 -13.17 -0.84 8.01
CA SER A 85 -13.18 0.26 8.99
C SER A 85 -11.90 1.07 9.02
N ARG A 86 -10.76 0.47 8.61
CA ARG A 86 -9.47 1.14 8.48
C ARG A 86 -9.25 1.81 7.12
N ARG A 87 -10.22 1.77 6.21
CA ARG A 87 -10.16 2.53 4.96
C ARG A 87 -10.21 4.02 5.28
N SER A 88 -9.07 4.69 5.21
CA SER A 88 -8.96 6.15 5.33
C SER A 88 -9.89 6.82 4.30
N PRO A 89 -10.74 7.78 4.69
CA PRO A 89 -11.41 8.63 3.73
C PRO A 89 -10.35 9.42 2.94
N ARG A 90 -10.52 9.51 1.62
CA ARG A 90 -9.68 10.37 0.77
C ARG A 90 -9.76 11.80 1.33
N PRO A 91 -8.64 12.50 1.58
CA PRO A 91 -8.69 13.92 1.87
C PRO A 91 -9.31 14.62 0.65
N ALA A 92 -10.39 15.36 0.90
CA ALA A 92 -11.08 16.19 -0.08
C ALA A 92 -10.25 17.43 -0.43
#